data_AF-A0A934B068-F1
#
_entry.id   AF-A0A934B068-F1
#
_cell.length_a   1.000
_cell.length_b   1.000
_cell.length_c   1.000
_cell.angle_alpha   90.00
_cell.angle_beta   90.00
_cell.angle_gamma   90.00
#
_symmetry.space_group_name_H-M   'P 1'
#
loop_
_entity.id
_entity.type
_entity.pdbx_description
1 polymer ?
#
loop_
_entity_poly.entity_id
_entity_poly.type
_entity_poly.pdbx_seq_one_letter_code
_entity_poly.pdbx_strand_id
1 'polypeptide(L)'
;MKKKIMYPDNTLTRKMNQQGWETVEQFYNNSSVNQVVSRETCRQLILHQKKVVEPIFIKIAEALGFTPNEIKDVLQEYGYADFVHLIGDHHGIQLTSEEEAFLSLFRKLHRSRPAVVASLINIFEALCNCAEIDCAEELGKLNKRQ
;
A
#
# COMPACT_ATOMS: atom_id res chain seq x y z
N MET A 1 -25.72 -23.95 23.25
CA MET A 1 -25.90 -22.93 22.19
C MET A 1 -24.97 -21.77 22.49
N LYS A 2 -23.93 -21.55 21.67
CA LYS A 2 -23.04 -20.39 21.85
C LYS A 2 -23.84 -19.13 21.51
N LYS A 3 -23.87 -18.13 22.39
CA LYS A 3 -24.48 -16.83 22.11
C LYS A 3 -23.83 -16.28 20.84
N LYS A 4 -24.62 -16.08 19.78
CA LYS A 4 -24.17 -15.43 18.56
C LYS A 4 -23.78 -14.01 18.95
N ILE A 5 -22.49 -13.69 18.90
CA ILE A 5 -22.00 -12.33 19.16
C ILE A 5 -22.59 -11.48 18.05
N MET A 6 -23.51 -10.57 18.38
CA MET A 6 -24.07 -9.62 17.42
C MET A 6 -23.04 -8.51 17.23
N TYR A 7 -22.33 -8.59 16.11
CA TYR A 7 -21.47 -7.52 15.64
C TYR A 7 -22.33 -6.36 15.10
N PRO A 8 -21.88 -5.10 15.23
CA PRO A 8 -22.55 -3.97 14.61
C PRO A 8 -22.62 -4.18 13.10
N ASP A 9 -23.71 -3.76 12.46
CA ASP A 9 -23.85 -3.81 11.00
C ASP A 9 -23.12 -2.62 10.38
N ASN A 10 -21.82 -2.80 10.13
CA ASN A 10 -20.96 -1.80 9.50
C ASN A 10 -20.23 -2.43 8.31
N THR A 11 -19.54 -1.60 7.53
CA THR A 11 -18.93 -2.06 6.28
C THR A 11 -17.82 -3.10 6.52
N LEU A 12 -17.04 -2.96 7.61
CA LEU A 12 -15.99 -3.90 7.96
C LEU A 12 -16.53 -5.26 8.44
N THR A 13 -17.55 -5.25 9.30
CA THR A 13 -18.17 -6.48 9.82
C THR A 13 -18.92 -7.25 8.73
N ARG A 14 -19.56 -6.54 7.78
CA ARG A 14 -20.18 -7.16 6.60
C ARG A 14 -19.14 -7.88 5.73
N LYS A 15 -18.03 -7.21 5.39
CA LYS A 15 -16.95 -7.82 4.59
C LYS A 15 -16.31 -9.00 5.34
N MET A 16 -16.09 -8.86 6.65
CA MET A 16 -15.59 -9.94 7.51
C MET A 16 -16.47 -11.20 7.43
N ASN A 17 -17.80 -11.03 7.55
CA ASN A 17 -18.75 -12.14 7.43
C ASN A 17 -18.78 -12.74 6.01
N GLN A 18 -18.67 -11.91 4.96
CA GLN A 18 -18.60 -12.38 3.57
C GLN A 18 -17.36 -13.24 3.29
N GLN A 19 -16.24 -12.94 3.95
CA GLN A 19 -15.00 -13.72 3.90
C GLN A 19 -15.07 -15.01 4.75
N GLY A 20 -16.19 -15.29 5.41
CA GLY A 20 -16.39 -16.49 6.24
C GLY A 20 -15.81 -16.40 7.66
N TRP A 21 -15.43 -15.20 8.11
CA TRP A 21 -14.96 -15.00 9.49
C TRP A 21 -16.17 -14.75 10.41
N GLU A 22 -16.37 -15.64 11.38
CA GLU A 22 -17.51 -15.54 12.30
C GLU A 22 -17.23 -14.60 13.49
N THR A 23 -15.96 -14.37 13.80
CA THR A 23 -15.54 -13.50 14.91
C THR A 23 -14.29 -12.70 14.56
N VAL A 24 -14.13 -11.54 15.20
CA VAL A 24 -12.91 -10.74 15.08
C VAL A 24 -11.69 -11.51 15.55
N GLU A 25 -11.82 -12.35 16.57
CA GLU A 25 -10.77 -13.25 17.05
C GLU A 25 -10.30 -14.23 15.98
N GLN A 26 -11.24 -14.83 15.25
CA GLN A 26 -10.92 -15.75 14.16
C GLN A 26 -10.21 -15.01 13.03
N PHE A 27 -10.70 -13.81 12.65
CA PHE A 27 -10.03 -12.97 11.68
C PHE A 27 -8.61 -12.58 12.12
N TYR A 28 -8.44 -12.08 13.35
CA TYR A 28 -7.16 -11.64 13.87
C TYR A 28 -6.12 -12.76 13.87
N ASN A 29 -6.49 -13.94 14.39
CA ASN A 29 -5.54 -15.05 14.52
C ASN A 29 -5.13 -15.65 13.17
N ASN A 30 -6.00 -15.60 12.16
CA ASN A 30 -5.79 -16.25 10.87
C ASN A 30 -5.41 -15.28 9.74
N SER A 31 -5.33 -13.97 10.00
CA SER A 31 -4.90 -12.96 9.03
C SER A 31 -3.50 -12.44 9.35
N SER A 32 -2.90 -11.73 8.40
CA SER A 32 -1.62 -11.04 8.57
C SER A 32 -1.68 -9.87 9.56
N VAL A 33 -2.88 -9.45 9.99
CA VAL A 33 -3.08 -8.33 10.93
C VAL A 33 -2.43 -8.58 12.29
N ASN A 34 -2.35 -9.83 12.75
CA ASN A 34 -1.74 -10.17 14.04
C ASN A 34 -0.23 -9.86 14.14
N GLN A 35 0.44 -9.63 13.01
CA GLN A 35 1.86 -9.28 12.96
C GLN A 35 2.10 -7.78 13.13
N VAL A 36 1.08 -6.96 12.88
CA VAL A 36 1.22 -5.50 12.73
C VAL A 36 0.42 -4.73 13.77
N VAL A 37 -0.62 -5.33 14.33
CA VAL A 37 -1.56 -4.65 15.23
C VAL A 37 -1.89 -5.51 16.43
N SER A 38 -2.17 -4.89 17.58
CA SER A 38 -2.65 -5.62 18.74
C SER A 38 -4.10 -6.09 18.56
N ARG A 39 -4.44 -7.24 19.16
CA ARG A 39 -5.79 -7.82 19.17
C ARG A 39 -6.87 -6.80 19.53
N GLU A 40 -6.65 -6.04 20.60
CA GLU A 40 -7.65 -5.07 21.08
C GLU A 40 -7.83 -3.91 20.11
N THR A 41 -6.76 -3.47 19.44
CA THR A 41 -6.86 -2.41 18.42
C THR A 41 -7.64 -2.90 17.19
N CYS A 42 -7.39 -4.13 16.74
CA CYS A 42 -8.14 -4.76 15.66
C CYS A 42 -9.63 -4.86 16.01
N ARG A 43 -9.95 -5.33 17.23
CA ARG A 43 -11.32 -5.41 17.76
C ARG A 43 -12.01 -4.05 17.78
N GLN A 44 -11.37 -3.05 18.37
CA GLN A 44 -11.96 -1.73 18.49
C GLN A 44 -12.19 -1.05 17.14
N LEU A 45 -11.33 -1.27 16.14
CA LEU A 45 -11.48 -0.70 14.80
C LEU A 45 -12.58 -1.40 14.00
N ILE A 46 -12.63 -2.74 13.99
CA ILE A 46 -13.71 -3.47 13.28
C ILE A 46 -15.08 -3.17 13.91
N LEU A 47 -15.13 -3.04 15.23
CA LEU A 47 -16.35 -2.67 15.95
C LEU A 47 -16.70 -1.19 15.87
N HIS A 48 -15.87 -0.36 15.22
CA HIS A 48 -16.04 1.09 15.16
C HIS A 48 -16.14 1.76 16.55
N GLN A 49 -15.47 1.19 17.56
CA GLN A 49 -15.46 1.64 18.95
C GLN A 49 -14.33 2.63 19.27
N LYS A 50 -13.41 2.86 18.32
CA LYS A 50 -12.29 3.79 18.42
C LYS A 50 -12.20 4.62 17.15
N LYS A 51 -11.76 5.87 17.28
CA LYS A 51 -11.40 6.70 16.12
C LYS A 51 -10.36 5.98 15.25
N VAL A 52 -10.52 6.09 13.95
CA VAL A 52 -9.64 5.47 12.96
C VAL A 52 -8.20 5.93 13.19
N VAL A 53 -7.30 4.94 13.29
CA VAL A 53 -5.84 5.17 13.24
C VAL A 53 -5.39 4.73 11.85
N GLU A 54 -4.96 5.70 11.05
CA GLU A 54 -5.00 5.64 9.58
C GLU A 54 -4.22 4.46 8.98
N PRO A 55 -2.92 4.23 9.33
CA PRO A 55 -2.15 3.14 8.73
C PRO A 55 -2.67 1.77 9.18
N ILE A 56 -3.28 1.73 10.37
CA ILE A 56 -3.80 0.50 10.97
C ILE A 56 -5.12 0.10 10.31
N PHE A 57 -6.00 1.07 10.05
CA PHE A 57 -7.27 0.83 9.37
C PHE A 57 -7.07 0.29 7.96
N ILE A 58 -6.17 0.90 7.19
CA ILE A 58 -5.84 0.44 5.83
C ILE A 58 -5.36 -1.01 5.87
N LYS A 59 -4.45 -1.36 6.80
CA LYS A 59 -3.95 -2.74 6.95
C LYS A 59 -5.04 -3.75 7.32
N ILE A 60 -6.00 -3.36 8.16
CA ILE A 60 -7.14 -4.22 8.51
C ILE A 60 -8.07 -4.39 7.30
N ALA A 61 -8.35 -3.32 6.56
CA ALA A 61 -9.21 -3.37 5.38
C ALA A 61 -8.58 -4.19 4.23
N GLU A 62 -7.28 -4.02 3.98
CA GLU A 62 -6.52 -4.86 3.04
C GLU A 62 -6.63 -6.35 3.41
N ALA A 63 -6.45 -6.69 4.69
CA ALA A 63 -6.55 -8.07 5.18
C ALA A 63 -7.98 -8.65 5.14
N LEU A 64 -9.00 -7.79 5.15
CA LEU A 64 -10.40 -8.16 4.92
C LEU A 64 -10.73 -8.29 3.42
N GLY A 65 -9.77 -8.04 2.54
CA GLY A 65 -9.93 -8.15 1.09
C GLY A 65 -10.66 -6.97 0.46
N PHE A 66 -10.61 -5.79 1.08
CA PHE A 66 -11.04 -4.57 0.42
C PHE A 66 -10.04 -4.19 -0.69
N THR A 67 -10.57 -3.79 -1.83
CA THR A 67 -9.77 -3.15 -2.89
C THR A 67 -9.43 -1.72 -2.49
N PRO A 68 -8.34 -1.13 -3.03
CA PRO A 68 -7.98 0.26 -2.75
C PRO A 68 -9.15 1.25 -2.92
N ASN A 69 -9.95 1.10 -3.98
CA ASN A 69 -11.12 1.96 -4.21
C ASN A 69 -12.19 1.79 -3.12
N GLU A 70 -12.49 0.55 -2.72
CA GLU A 70 -13.44 0.32 -1.62
C GLU A 70 -12.93 0.90 -0.29
N ILE A 71 -11.61 0.86 -0.03
CA ILE A 71 -11.04 1.49 1.18
C ILE A 71 -11.22 3.01 1.12
N LYS A 72 -11.01 3.64 -0.06
CA LYS A 72 -11.25 5.07 -0.25
C LYS A 72 -12.71 5.44 0.03
N ASP A 73 -13.65 4.65 -0.48
CA ASP A 73 -15.08 4.85 -0.27
C ASP A 73 -15.45 4.76 1.23
N VAL A 74 -14.93 3.75 1.94
CA VAL A 74 -15.18 3.59 3.38
C VAL A 74 -14.56 4.72 4.20
N LEU A 75 -13.35 5.19 3.83
CA LEU A 75 -12.75 6.34 4.49
C LEU A 75 -13.58 7.61 4.26
N GLN A 76 -14.12 7.83 3.06
CA GLN A 76 -15.02 8.95 2.80
C GLN A 76 -16.32 8.84 3.61
N GLU A 77 -16.95 7.67 3.65
CA GLU A 77 -18.17 7.41 4.43
C GLU A 77 -17.98 7.75 5.91
N TYR A 78 -16.80 7.44 6.45
CA TYR A 78 -16.48 7.68 7.85
C TYR A 78 -15.92 9.09 8.14
N GLY A 79 -15.90 9.99 7.14
CA GLY A 79 -15.47 11.38 7.30
C GLY A 79 -13.95 11.56 7.36
N TYR A 80 -13.21 10.61 6.79
CA TYR A 80 -11.76 10.52 6.79
C TYR A 80 -11.16 10.74 5.38
N ALA A 81 -11.77 11.65 4.62
CA ALA A 81 -11.40 11.95 3.22
C ALA A 81 -9.95 12.42 3.08
N ASP A 82 -9.41 13.06 4.11
CA ASP A 82 -8.02 13.54 4.14
C ASP A 82 -7.00 12.43 3.99
N PHE A 83 -7.35 11.15 4.22
CA PHE A 83 -6.42 10.01 4.18
C PHE A 83 -6.50 9.19 2.89
N VAL A 84 -7.39 9.57 1.95
CA VAL A 84 -7.54 8.92 0.64
C VAL A 84 -6.23 8.91 -0.15
N HIS A 85 -5.39 9.94 0.01
CA HIS A 85 -4.09 10.05 -0.66
C HIS A 85 -3.05 9.00 -0.21
N LEU A 86 -3.25 8.36 0.95
CA LEU A 86 -2.36 7.30 1.46
C LEU A 86 -2.66 5.93 0.83
N ILE A 87 -3.80 5.80 0.17
CA ILE A 87 -4.17 4.58 -0.55
C ILE A 87 -3.63 4.71 -1.97
N GLY A 88 -2.42 4.19 -2.17
CA GLY A 88 -1.80 4.14 -3.49
C GLY A 88 -2.64 3.30 -4.46
N ASP A 89 -2.81 3.78 -5.69
CA ASP A 89 -3.48 3.07 -6.81
C ASP A 89 -2.65 1.90 -7.35
N HIS A 90 -2.09 1.08 -6.46
CA HIS A 90 -1.04 0.14 -6.81
C HIS A 90 -1.35 -1.29 -6.38
N HIS A 91 -2.52 -1.78 -6.78
CA HIS A 91 -2.68 -3.19 -7.13
C HIS A 91 -3.70 -3.35 -8.24
N GLY A 92 -3.22 -3.73 -9.43
CA GLY A 92 -4.07 -4.01 -10.61
C GLY A 92 -3.58 -3.35 -11.90
N ILE A 93 -2.66 -2.39 -11.83
CA ILE A 93 -1.97 -1.90 -13.03
C ILE A 93 -1.04 -3.03 -13.47
N GLN A 94 -1.39 -3.71 -14.57
CA GLN A 94 -0.39 -4.40 -15.38
C GLN A 94 0.58 -3.32 -15.82
N LEU A 95 1.75 -3.31 -15.19
CA LEU A 95 2.84 -2.47 -15.64
C LEU A 95 3.09 -2.84 -17.10
N THR A 96 3.19 -1.82 -17.95
CA THR A 96 3.72 -2.04 -19.29
C THR A 96 5.09 -2.70 -19.16
N SER A 97 5.52 -3.43 -20.18
CA SER A 97 6.85 -4.08 -20.19
C SER A 97 7.99 -3.11 -19.88
N GLU A 98 7.82 -1.83 -20.21
CA GLU A 98 8.76 -0.74 -19.93
C GLU A 98 8.78 -0.35 -18.45
N GLU A 99 7.61 -0.19 -17.82
CA GLU A 99 7.50 0.12 -16.39
C GLU A 99 7.96 -1.05 -15.50
N GLU A 100 7.68 -2.29 -15.92
CA GLU A 100 8.13 -3.49 -15.23
C GLU A 100 9.66 -3.65 -15.30
N ALA A 101 10.24 -3.33 -16.46
CA ALA A 101 11.68 -3.25 -16.64
C ALA A 101 12.29 -2.15 -15.76
N PHE A 102 11.66 -0.97 -15.71
CA PHE A 102 12.11 0.15 -14.89
C PHE A 102 12.07 -0.15 -13.39
N LEU A 103 11.00 -0.79 -12.91
CA LEU A 103 10.86 -1.22 -11.51
C LEU A 103 11.86 -2.32 -11.14
N SER A 104 12.11 -3.27 -12.06
CA SER A 104 13.13 -4.31 -11.90
C SER A 104 14.54 -3.71 -11.81
N LEU A 105 14.85 -2.74 -12.67
CA LEU A 105 16.07 -1.93 -12.60
C LEU A 105 16.15 -1.21 -11.26
N PHE A 106 15.14 -0.44 -10.86
CA PHE A 106 15.11 0.28 -9.58
C PHE A 106 15.38 -0.64 -8.38
N ARG A 107 14.76 -1.82 -8.33
CA ARG A 107 15.00 -2.81 -7.25
C ARG A 107 16.43 -3.36 -7.24
N LYS A 108 17.04 -3.56 -8.41
CA LYS A 108 18.46 -3.95 -8.54
C LYS A 108 19.39 -2.80 -8.13
N LEU A 109 19.03 -1.58 -8.50
CA LEU A 109 19.77 -0.35 -8.19
C LEU A 109 19.77 -0.07 -6.68
N HIS A 110 18.63 -0.27 -6.01
CA HIS A 110 18.51 -0.11 -4.56
C HIS A 110 19.39 -1.09 -3.76
N ARG A 111 19.77 -2.23 -4.34
CA ARG A 111 20.58 -3.26 -3.66
C ARG A 111 22.08 -3.06 -3.77
N SER A 112 22.56 -2.20 -4.67
CA SER A 112 24.00 -2.04 -4.94
C SER A 112 24.40 -0.58 -4.83
N ARG A 113 25.26 -0.21 -3.87
CA ARG A 113 25.85 1.13 -3.80
C ARG A 113 27.02 1.28 -4.82
N PRO A 114 27.80 2.37 -4.76
CA PRO A 114 28.02 3.46 -5.75
C PRO A 114 28.19 3.13 -7.25
N ALA A 115 28.55 1.91 -7.67
CA ALA A 115 28.73 1.58 -9.11
C ALA A 115 27.44 1.76 -9.93
N VAL A 116 26.30 1.64 -9.26
CA VAL A 116 24.94 1.84 -9.76
C VAL A 116 24.65 3.29 -10.16
N VAL A 117 25.23 4.27 -9.46
CA VAL A 117 25.02 5.69 -9.79
C VAL A 117 25.68 6.02 -11.13
N ALA A 118 26.88 5.48 -11.38
CA ALA A 118 27.55 5.62 -12.67
C ALA A 118 26.75 4.93 -13.80
N SER A 119 26.24 3.71 -13.56
CA SER A 119 25.39 3.03 -14.55
C SER A 119 24.08 3.78 -14.83
N LEU A 120 23.48 4.42 -13.84
CA LEU A 120 22.28 5.24 -14.00
C LEU A 120 22.52 6.52 -14.80
N ILE A 121 23.64 7.19 -14.53
CA ILE A 121 24.07 8.37 -15.29
C ILE A 121 24.28 7.99 -16.76
N ASN A 122 24.94 6.86 -17.02
CA ASN A 122 25.17 6.37 -18.38
C ASN A 122 23.87 5.99 -19.12
N ILE A 123 22.89 5.39 -18.42
CA ILE A 123 21.58 5.07 -19.02
C ILE A 123 20.78 6.35 -19.31
N PHE A 124 20.80 7.31 -18.38
CA PHE A 124 20.11 8.59 -18.56
C PHE A 124 20.72 9.37 -19.73
N GLU A 125 22.04 9.43 -19.82
CA GLU A 125 22.77 10.04 -20.94
C GLU A 125 22.45 9.36 -22.29
N ALA A 126 22.39 8.03 -22.32
CA ALA A 126 22.01 7.29 -23.53
C ALA A 126 20.56 7.59 -23.97
N LEU A 127 19.62 7.72 -23.03
CA LEU A 127 18.23 8.06 -23.31
C LEU A 127 18.09 9.50 -23.83
N CYS A 128 18.78 10.45 -23.21
CA CYS A 128 18.82 11.83 -23.70
C CYS A 128 19.35 11.90 -25.14
N ASN A 129 20.43 11.18 -25.43
CA ASN A 129 21.01 11.11 -26.78
C ASN A 129 20.06 10.47 -27.80
N CYS A 130 19.37 9.38 -27.45
CA CYS A 130 18.39 8.75 -28.32
C CYS A 130 17.15 9.64 -28.57
N ALA A 131 16.80 10.51 -27.62
CA ALA A 131 15.69 11.44 -27.74
C ALA A 131 16.10 12.82 -28.31
N GLU A 132 17.38 13.03 -28.64
CA GLU A 132 17.96 14.31 -29.05
C GLU A 132 17.71 15.46 -28.05
N ILE A 133 17.69 15.14 -26.76
CA ILE A 133 17.49 16.09 -25.66
C ILE A 133 18.85 16.42 -25.03
N ASP A 134 19.19 17.70 -24.93
CA ASP A 134 20.38 18.13 -24.16
C ASP A 134 20.09 18.06 -22.65
N CYS A 135 20.84 17.22 -21.93
CA CYS A 135 20.70 17.01 -20.50
C CYS A 135 22.04 17.12 -19.74
N ALA A 136 23.00 17.86 -20.30
CA ALA A 136 24.34 18.02 -19.75
C ALA A 136 24.35 18.67 -18.35
N GLU A 137 23.41 19.58 -18.07
CA GLU A 137 23.34 20.28 -16.78
C GLU A 137 22.85 19.36 -15.65
N GLU A 138 21.86 18.52 -15.93
CA GLU A 138 21.26 17.54 -15.04
C GLU A 138 22.26 16.43 -14.70
N LEU A 139 22.98 15.92 -15.71
CA LEU A 139 24.08 14.96 -15.54
C LEU A 139 25.20 15.54 -14.67
N GLY A 140 25.56 16.82 -14.88
CA GLY A 140 26.57 17.51 -14.08
C GLY A 140 26.20 17.67 -12.59
N LYS A 141 24.92 17.86 -12.27
CA LYS A 141 24.42 17.95 -10.88
C LYS A 141 24.45 16.59 -10.17
N LEU A 142 24.21 15.50 -10.89
CA LEU A 142 24.24 14.13 -10.37
C LEU A 142 25.67 13.65 -10.08
N ASN A 143 26.64 14.03 -10.91
CA ASN A 143 28.06 13.71 -10.70
C ASN A 143 28.71 14.42 -9.50
N LYS A 144 28.24 15.63 -9.12
CA LYS A 144 28.82 16.40 -7.98
C LYS A 144 28.44 15.89 -6.58
N ARG A 145 27.56 14.89 -6.47
CA ARG A 145 27.12 14.29 -5.19
C ARG A 145 27.85 12.98 -4.84
N GLN A 146 28.83 12.56 -5.65
CA GLN A 146 29.81 11.53 -5.31
C GLN A 146 30.98 12.13 -4.54
#